data_AF-A0A4Y2LCU3-F1
#
_entry.id   AF-A0A4Y2LCU3-F1
#
_cell.length_a   1.000
_cell.length_b   1.000
_cell.length_c   1.000
_cell.angle_alpha   90.00
_cell.angle_beta   90.00
_cell.angle_gamma   90.00
#
_symmetry.space_group_name_H-M   'P 1'
#
loop_
_entity.id
_entity.type
_entity.pdbx_description
1 polymer ?
#
loop_
_entity_poly.entity_id
_entity_poly.type
_entity_poly.pdbx_seq_one_letter_code
_entity_poly.pdbx_strand_id
1 'polypeptide(L)'
;MNKLVNEPDLSNTYRDGRKLSKDWFHKVLPNGEKINQLWLMLGKSVNSLYCLPFKLFAHTQRESKSSLVRREGSANWKKVGERLSEHEDLLNHKNCFCSWKNLEASLGKIEIDKDLQDEIEKEESHWKAIL
;
A
#
# COMPACT_ATOMS: atom_id res chain seq x y z
N MET A 1 -2.01 15.52 6.66
CA MET A 1 -2.47 14.20 7.16
C MET A 1 -1.26 13.35 7.49
N ASN A 2 -0.78 13.43 8.73
CA ASN A 2 0.29 12.56 9.24
C ASN A 2 -0.27 11.86 10.46
N LYS A 3 -0.16 10.52 10.46
CA LYS A 3 -0.43 9.53 11.52
C LYS A 3 -1.33 8.43 10.97
N LEU A 4 -0.68 7.40 10.45
CA LEU A 4 -0.85 5.99 10.82
C LEU A 4 -0.05 5.14 9.82
N VAL A 5 1.27 5.36 9.75
CA VAL A 5 2.13 4.22 9.43
C VAL A 5 2.27 3.48 10.75
N ASN A 6 1.36 2.54 10.97
CA ASN A 6 1.56 1.54 12.03
C ASN A 6 2.87 0.83 11.72
N GLU A 7 3.84 0.95 12.61
CA GLU A 7 5.06 0.19 12.52
C GLU A 7 4.68 -1.30 12.48
N PRO A 8 5.15 -2.07 11.48
CA PRO A 8 4.72 -3.45 11.35
C PRO A 8 5.19 -4.22 12.57
N ASP A 9 4.23 -4.82 13.29
CA ASP A 9 4.55 -5.75 14.37
C ASP A 9 5.23 -6.99 13.79
N LEU A 10 6.53 -7.11 14.05
CA LEU A 10 7.37 -8.19 13.54
C LEU A 10 7.52 -9.35 14.53
N SER A 11 6.82 -9.35 15.67
CA SER A 11 6.95 -10.37 16.74
C SER A 11 6.85 -11.80 16.20
N ASN A 12 5.88 -12.06 15.31
CA ASN A 12 5.61 -13.38 14.72
C ASN A 12 6.25 -13.62 13.35
N THR A 13 7.30 -12.89 12.98
CA THR A 13 7.93 -13.05 11.65
C THR A 13 9.02 -14.12 11.58
N TYR A 14 9.29 -14.82 12.67
CA TYR A 14 10.33 -15.85 12.69
C TYR A 14 10.02 -17.01 11.74
N ARG A 15 10.96 -17.32 10.85
CA ARG A 15 10.86 -18.42 9.87
C ARG A 15 12.27 -18.87 9.49
N ASP A 16 12.49 -20.18 9.45
CA ASP A 16 13.76 -20.81 9.00
C ASP A 16 15.01 -20.21 9.67
N GLY A 17 14.95 -19.97 10.99
CA GLY A 17 16.07 -19.41 11.74
C GLY A 17 16.28 -17.90 11.59
N ARG A 18 15.40 -17.20 10.86
CA ARG A 18 15.52 -15.77 10.56
C ARG A 18 14.27 -15.01 10.94
N LYS A 19 14.44 -13.75 11.31
CA LYS A 19 13.35 -12.80 11.56
C LYS A 19 13.39 -11.72 10.49
N LEU A 20 12.22 -11.23 10.08
CA LEU A 20 12.16 -10.07 9.20
C LEU A 20 12.70 -8.85 9.95
N SER A 21 13.61 -8.09 9.32
CA SER A 21 14.07 -6.81 9.87
C SER A 21 13.11 -5.68 9.50
N LYS A 22 12.98 -4.70 10.39
CA LYS A 22 12.26 -3.44 10.14
C LYS A 22 12.91 -2.62 9.03
N ASP A 23 14.23 -2.74 8.86
CA ASP A 23 14.98 -1.99 7.86
C ASP A 23 14.47 -2.24 6.43
N TRP A 24 13.88 -3.40 6.16
CA TRP A 24 13.32 -3.73 4.84
C TRP A 24 12.10 -2.90 4.44
N PHE A 25 11.44 -2.25 5.40
CA PHE A 25 10.35 -1.30 5.14
C PHE A 25 10.86 0.11 4.88
N HIS A 26 12.17 0.32 4.90
CA HIS A 26 12.78 1.61 4.62
C HIS A 26 13.70 1.52 3.41
N LYS A 27 13.81 2.61 2.67
CA LYS A 27 14.78 2.78 1.59
C LYS A 27 15.68 3.95 1.95
N VAL A 28 16.99 3.75 1.82
CA VAL A 28 17.98 4.82 1.98
C VAL A 28 18.19 5.46 0.61
N LEU A 29 17.94 6.76 0.52
CA LEU A 29 18.18 7.55 -0.67
C LEU A 29 19.68 7.92 -0.79
N PRO A 30 20.17 8.33 -1.98
CA PRO A 30 21.57 8.73 -2.15
C PRO A 30 22.03 9.89 -1.26
N ASN A 31 21.10 10.74 -0.83
CA ASN A 31 21.33 11.83 0.12
C ASN A 31 21.38 11.35 1.59
N GLY A 32 21.24 10.05 1.85
CA GLY A 32 21.25 9.46 3.19
C GLY A 32 19.89 9.43 3.89
N GLU A 33 18.84 10.00 3.29
CA GLU A 33 17.50 10.02 3.90
C GLU A 33 16.87 8.62 3.88
N LYS A 34 16.22 8.26 4.99
CA LYS A 34 15.41 7.03 5.10
C LYS A 34 13.96 7.34 4.83
N ILE A 35 13.43 6.83 3.72
CA ILE A 35 12.01 6.92 3.38
C ILE A 35 11.32 5.59 3.65
N ASN A 36 10.06 5.63 4.09
CA ASN A 36 9.25 4.43 4.25
C ASN A 36 8.79 3.92 2.86
N GLN A 37 8.96 2.63 2.63
CA GLN A 37 8.45 1.93 1.46
C GLN A 37 6.95 1.71 1.59
N LEU A 38 6.16 2.74 1.29
CA LEU A 38 4.70 2.74 1.42
C LEU A 38 4.00 1.59 0.66
N TRP A 39 4.64 1.04 -0.36
CA TRP A 39 4.08 -0.04 -1.18
C TRP A 39 4.22 -1.44 -0.56
N LEU A 40 5.06 -1.62 0.46
CA LEU A 40 5.38 -2.93 1.06
C LEU A 40 4.53 -3.19 2.30
N MET A 41 3.81 -4.31 2.32
CA MET A 41 2.91 -4.68 3.42
C MET A 41 3.21 -6.08 3.96
N LEU A 42 3.12 -6.26 5.28
CA LEU A 42 3.21 -7.55 5.95
C LEU A 42 1.82 -8.11 6.24
N GLY A 43 1.48 -9.26 5.64
CA GLY A 43 0.31 -10.03 6.02
C GLY A 43 0.59 -10.83 7.29
N LYS A 44 0.06 -10.37 8.43
CA LYS A 44 0.34 -10.98 9.75
C LYS A 44 -0.11 -12.44 9.87
N SER A 45 -1.29 -12.78 9.35
CA SER A 45 -1.88 -14.13 9.46
C SER A 45 -1.08 -15.19 8.70
N VAL A 46 -0.45 -14.79 7.60
CA VAL A 46 0.26 -15.66 6.66
C VAL A 46 1.79 -15.55 6.80
N ASN A 47 2.26 -14.54 7.55
CA ASN A 47 3.66 -14.20 7.70
C ASN A 47 4.40 -14.10 6.35
N SER A 48 3.86 -13.23 5.48
CA SER A 48 4.34 -12.98 4.11
C SER A 48 4.29 -11.50 3.74
N LEU A 49 5.22 -11.07 2.90
CA LEU A 49 5.27 -9.73 2.32
C LEU A 49 4.46 -9.64 1.02
N TYR A 50 3.84 -8.49 0.82
CA TYR A 50 2.99 -8.17 -0.31
C TYR A 50 3.30 -6.78 -0.87
N CYS A 51 3.06 -6.61 -2.17
CA CYS A 51 2.99 -5.29 -2.78
C CYS A 51 1.54 -4.79 -2.80
N LEU A 52 1.25 -3.72 -2.05
CA LEU A 52 -0.08 -3.13 -1.96
C LEU A 52 -0.59 -2.58 -3.30
N PRO A 53 0.17 -1.76 -4.06
CA PRO A 53 -0.28 -1.31 -5.39
C PRO A 53 -0.68 -2.46 -6.31
N PHE A 54 0.07 -3.55 -6.30
CA PHE A 54 -0.27 -4.72 -7.10
C PHE A 54 -1.54 -5.43 -6.63
N LYS A 55 -1.84 -5.44 -5.32
CA LYS A 55 -3.11 -6.00 -4.83
C LYS A 55 -4.31 -5.17 -5.27
N LEU A 56 -4.17 -3.85 -5.30
CA LEU A 56 -5.24 -2.94 -5.73
C LEU A 56 -5.46 -2.98 -7.25
N PHE A 57 -4.37 -3.01 -8.01
CA PHE A 57 -4.40 -2.91 -9.48
C PHE A 57 -4.03 -4.24 -10.16
N ALA A 58 -4.26 -5.38 -9.50
CA ALA A 58 -3.92 -6.70 -10.05
C ALA A 58 -4.55 -6.95 -11.42
N HIS A 59 -5.77 -6.42 -11.63
CA HIS A 59 -6.54 -6.57 -12.85
C HIS A 59 -5.98 -5.81 -14.06
N THR A 60 -5.15 -4.77 -13.84
CA THR A 60 -4.59 -3.97 -14.95
C THR A 60 -3.28 -4.53 -15.48
N GLN A 61 -2.69 -5.51 -14.80
CA GLN A 61 -1.34 -5.98 -15.09
C GLN A 61 -1.35 -7.34 -15.77
N ARG A 62 -0.41 -7.53 -16.71
CA ARG A 62 -0.03 -8.88 -17.18
C ARG A 62 0.71 -9.62 -16.06
N GLU A 63 0.78 -10.95 -16.18
CA GLU A 63 1.47 -11.83 -15.24
C GLU A 63 2.85 -11.29 -14.85
N SER A 64 3.10 -11.21 -13.55
CA SER A 64 4.40 -10.80 -12.98
C SER A 64 5.07 -12.00 -12.33
N LYS A 65 6.36 -12.19 -12.60
CA LYS A 65 7.16 -13.26 -11.98
C LYS A 65 7.53 -12.96 -10.52
N SER A 66 7.24 -11.75 -10.02
CA SER A 66 7.58 -11.39 -8.64
C SER A 66 6.72 -12.14 -7.62
N SER A 67 7.40 -12.79 -6.67
CA SER A 67 6.75 -13.46 -5.53
C SER A 67 5.88 -12.54 -4.67
N LEU A 68 6.13 -11.22 -4.68
CA LEU A 68 5.37 -10.24 -3.89
C LEU A 68 3.94 -10.00 -4.43
N VAL A 69 3.68 -10.43 -5.67
CA VAL A 69 2.38 -10.28 -6.35
C VAL A 69 1.49 -11.52 -6.18
N ARG A 70 2.09 -12.67 -5.83
CA ARG A 70 1.37 -13.94 -5.61
C ARG A 70 0.33 -13.80 -4.49
N ARG A 71 -0.69 -14.68 -4.51
CA ARG A 71 -1.76 -14.70 -3.50
C ARG A 71 -1.20 -14.90 -2.08
N GLU A 72 -0.19 -15.76 -1.98
CA GLU A 72 0.55 -16.18 -0.78
C GLU A 72 1.69 -15.23 -0.38
N GLY A 73 2.05 -14.28 -1.25
CA GLY A 73 3.12 -13.31 -0.99
C GLY A 73 4.53 -13.93 -0.95
N SER A 74 5.47 -13.18 -0.37
CA SER A 74 6.87 -13.60 -0.23
C SER A 74 7.27 -13.75 1.22
N ALA A 75 7.69 -14.95 1.62
CA ALA A 75 8.11 -15.24 3.00
C ALA A 75 9.59 -15.67 3.11
N ASN A 76 10.37 -15.54 2.04
CA ASN A 76 11.79 -15.93 2.05
C ASN A 76 12.65 -14.77 2.58
N TRP A 77 12.88 -14.75 3.89
CA TRP A 77 13.68 -13.72 4.55
C TRP A 77 15.16 -13.72 4.14
N LYS A 78 15.68 -14.84 3.60
CA LYS A 78 17.07 -14.92 3.13
C LYS A 78 17.31 -14.11 1.86
N LYS A 79 16.31 -14.00 0.98
CA LYS A 79 16.39 -13.30 -0.31
C LYS A 79 15.49 -12.06 -0.37
N VAL A 80 15.06 -11.54 0.77
CA VAL A 80 14.10 -10.43 0.81
C VAL A 80 14.64 -9.18 0.11
N GLY A 81 15.89 -8.78 0.38
CA GLY A 81 16.49 -7.58 -0.24
C GLY A 81 16.59 -7.65 -1.75
N GLU A 82 17.14 -8.77 -2.27
CA GLU A 82 17.23 -9.06 -3.71
C GLU A 82 15.84 -8.97 -4.36
N ARG A 83 14.85 -9.66 -3.78
CA ARG A 83 13.48 -9.69 -4.30
C ARG A 83 12.77 -8.34 -4.26
N LEU A 84 13.03 -7.53 -3.23
CA LEU A 84 12.44 -6.19 -3.13
C LEU A 84 13.03 -5.28 -4.20
N SER A 85 14.35 -5.29 -4.37
CA SER A 85 15.03 -4.49 -5.40
C SER A 85 14.58 -4.88 -6.81
N GLU A 86 14.61 -6.17 -7.13
CA GLU A 86 14.17 -6.68 -8.43
C GLU A 86 12.71 -6.31 -8.71
N HIS A 87 11.84 -6.39 -7.70
CA HIS A 87 10.43 -6.07 -7.85
C HIS A 87 10.18 -4.57 -8.08
N GLU A 88 10.89 -3.69 -7.36
CA GLU A 88 10.77 -2.25 -7.50
C GLU A 88 11.17 -1.78 -8.91
N ASP A 89 12.15 -2.46 -9.52
CA ASP A 89 12.63 -2.13 -10.86
C ASP A 89 11.65 -2.52 -11.99
N LEU A 90 10.74 -3.46 -11.75
CA LEU A 90 9.77 -3.93 -12.74
C LEU A 90 8.84 -2.80 -13.20
N LEU A 91 8.63 -2.69 -14.51
CA LEU A 91 7.69 -1.73 -15.09
C LEU A 91 6.27 -1.91 -14.54
N ASN A 92 5.85 -3.16 -14.32
CA ASN A 92 4.53 -3.45 -13.75
C ASN A 92 4.37 -2.87 -12.33
N HIS A 93 5.44 -2.85 -11.52
CA HIS A 93 5.42 -2.21 -10.20
C HIS A 93 5.25 -0.70 -10.34
N LYS A 94 6.08 -0.07 -11.17
CA LYS A 94 6.04 1.38 -11.42
C LYS A 94 4.66 1.83 -11.89
N ASN A 95 4.04 1.10 -12.82
CA ASN A 95 2.70 1.42 -13.32
C ASN A 95 1.64 1.31 -12.22
N CYS A 96 1.61 0.22 -11.45
CA CYS A 96 0.67 0.09 -10.33
C CYS A 96 0.89 1.15 -9.27
N PHE A 97 2.16 1.48 -8.96
CA PHE A 97 2.51 2.49 -7.98
C PHE A 97 2.01 3.87 -8.43
N CYS A 98 2.19 4.23 -9.71
CA CYS A 98 1.63 5.45 -10.29
C CYS A 98 0.11 5.48 -10.20
N SER A 99 -0.59 4.40 -10.60
CA SER A 99 -2.05 4.31 -10.47
C SER A 99 -2.51 4.46 -9.03
N TRP A 100 -1.78 3.88 -8.08
CA TRP A 100 -2.06 4.01 -6.66
C TRP A 100 -1.89 5.43 -6.16
N LYS A 101 -0.80 6.12 -6.55
CA LYS A 101 -0.59 7.53 -6.20
C LYS A 101 -1.62 8.46 -6.83
N ASN A 102 -2.04 8.18 -8.05
CA ASN A 102 -3.13 8.91 -8.70
C ASN A 102 -4.46 8.71 -7.96
N LEU A 103 -4.76 7.47 -7.55
CA LEU A 103 -5.95 7.16 -6.74
C LEU A 103 -5.89 7.87 -5.37
N GLU A 104 -4.76 7.81 -4.68
CA GLU A 104 -4.55 8.51 -3.40
C GLU A 104 -4.79 10.02 -3.56
N ALA A 105 -4.27 10.62 -4.63
CA ALA A 105 -4.48 12.04 -4.92
C ALA A 105 -5.91 12.38 -5.34
N SER A 106 -6.59 11.51 -6.09
CA SER A 106 -7.99 11.73 -6.49
C SER A 106 -8.94 11.59 -5.30
N LEU A 107 -8.70 10.61 -4.41
CA LEU A 107 -9.47 10.45 -3.18
C LEU A 107 -9.33 11.65 -2.24
N GLY A 108 -8.18 12.33 -2.24
CA GLY A 108 -8.00 13.57 -1.49
C GLY A 108 -8.69 14.80 -2.12
N LYS A 109 -9.17 14.71 -3.36
CA LYS A 109 -9.79 15.81 -4.12
C LYS A 109 -11.29 15.60 -4.37
N ILE A 110 -11.72 14.35 -4.38
CA ILE A 110 -13.10 13.94 -4.63
C ILE A 110 -13.73 13.64 -3.28
N GLU A 111 -14.66 14.49 -2.84
CA GLU A 111 -15.62 14.09 -1.83
C GLU A 111 -16.53 13.05 -2.46
N ILE A 112 -16.31 11.78 -2.09
CA ILE A 112 -17.09 10.64 -2.58
C ILE A 112 -18.60 10.88 -2.37
N ASP A 113 -18.95 11.60 -1.31
CA ASP A 113 -20.33 11.83 -0.89
C ASP A 113 -20.83 13.24 -1.23
N LYS A 114 -20.15 14.02 -2.08
CA LYS A 114 -20.51 15.43 -2.29
C LYS A 114 -21.95 15.61 -2.75
N ASP A 115 -22.36 14.83 -3.75
CA ASP A 115 -23.73 14.89 -4.28
C ASP A 115 -24.76 14.50 -3.22
N LEU A 116 -24.43 13.53 -2.35
CA LEU A 116 -25.25 13.12 -1.21
C LEU A 116 -25.31 14.20 -0.12
N GLN A 117 -24.20 14.88 0.17
CA GLN A 117 -24.14 16.00 1.11
C GLN A 117 -24.97 17.18 0.61
N ASP A 118 -24.86 17.51 -0.69
CA ASP A 118 -25.64 18.57 -1.32
C ASP A 118 -27.15 18.28 -1.25
N GLU A 119 -27.55 17.01 -1.43
CA GLU A 119 -28.96 16.60 -1.34
C GLU A 119 -29.49 16.67 0.10
N ILE A 120 -28.70 16.23 1.08
CA ILE A 120 -29.02 16.37 2.51
C ILE A 120 -29.15 17.85 2.91
N GLU A 121 -28.21 18.69 2.50
CA GLU A 121 -28.21 20.12 2.85
C GLU A 121 -29.40 20.86 2.22
N LYS A 122 -29.79 20.47 1.00
CA LYS A 122 -31.00 20.96 0.33
C LYS A 122 -32.26 20.56 1.09
N GLU A 123 -32.35 19.32 1.56
CA GLU A 123 -33.49 18.84 2.33
C GLU A 123 -33.56 19.52 3.71
N GLU A 124 -32.43 19.67 4.41
CA GLU A 124 -32.35 20.44 5.65
C GLU A 124 -32.83 21.89 5.47
N SER A 125 -32.38 22.54 4.40
CA SER A 125 -32.75 23.93 4.10
C SER A 125 -34.25 24.05 3.78
N HIS A 126 -34.81 23.07 3.10
CA HIS A 126 -36.25 22.99 2.82
C HIS A 126 -37.06 22.89 4.12
N TRP A 127 -36.71 21.96 5.01
CA TRP A 127 -37.42 21.79 6.28
C TRP A 127 -37.27 22.98 7.23
N LYS A 128 -36.09 23.62 7.29
CA LYS A 128 -35.87 24.88 8.05
C LYS A 128 -36.69 26.06 7.54
N ALA A 129 -37.11 26.07 6.28
CA ALA A 129 -37.90 27.14 5.70
C ALA A 129 -39.42 26.97 5.93
N ILE A 130 -39.87 25.74 6.23
CA ILE A 130 -41.29 25.41 6.44
C ILE A 130 -41.66 25.40 7.93
N LEU A 131 -40.69 25.08 8.80
CA LEU A 131 -40.81 25.11 10.26
C LEU A 131 -40.50 26.50 10.83
#